data_AF-A0A7S0IPZ7-F1
#
_entry.id   AF-A0A7S0IPZ7-F1
#
_cell.length_a   1.000
_cell.length_b   1.000
_cell.length_c   1.000
_cell.angle_alpha   90.00
_cell.angle_beta   90.00
_cell.angle_gamma   90.00
#
_symmetry.space_group_name_H-M   'P 1'
#
loop_
_entity.id
_entity.type
_entity.pdbx_description
1 polymer ?
#
loop_
_entity_poly.entity_id
_entity_poly.type
_entity_poly.pdbx_seq_one_letter_code
_entity_poly.pdbx_strand_id
1 'polypeptide(L)'
;AAGVAILAGDSRTAATLHLFCLWPGDEAVTSSVGRDVSRQLARTGIAAQCCASNEPNPCRRREKDGKASTSNDDCIAGMNQGSTQTFVAMTYGETVAKCTSMDLVLCGQSCWNQGCMYNLHPVYSGLPCPSAKMPPPTLPPPPSPPSLPPPVPIPASGLAILAGDSRTAATLHL
;
A
#
# COMPACT_ATOMS: atom_id res chain seq x y z
N ALA A 1 5.41 3.34 -12.79
CA ALA A 1 4.05 2.80 -12.57
C ALA A 1 3.24 3.79 -11.75
N ALA A 2 2.00 4.07 -12.14
CA ALA A 2 1.14 5.03 -11.45
C ALA A 2 0.48 4.36 -10.24
N GLY A 3 0.42 5.06 -9.11
CA GLY A 3 -0.29 4.61 -7.92
C GLY A 3 -1.77 4.95 -8.00
N VAL A 4 -2.57 4.30 -7.15
CA VAL A 4 -4.01 4.51 -7.04
C VAL A 4 -4.34 5.15 -5.69
N ALA A 5 -5.28 6.09 -5.71
CA ALA A 5 -5.69 6.82 -4.54
C ALA A 5 -6.67 6.03 -3.67
N ILE A 6 -6.43 6.01 -2.36
CA ILE A 6 -7.43 5.61 -1.37
C ILE A 6 -8.10 6.86 -0.84
N LEU A 7 -9.42 6.85 -0.86
CA LEU A 7 -10.22 8.03 -0.53
C LEU A 7 -10.89 7.87 0.82
N ALA A 8 -11.28 8.97 1.44
CA ALA A 8 -12.21 8.89 2.55
C ALA A 8 -13.62 8.58 2.04
N GLY A 9 -14.27 7.57 2.62
CA GLY A 9 -15.60 7.17 2.23
C GLY A 9 -16.67 8.23 2.49
N ASP A 10 -16.38 9.26 3.30
CA ASP A 10 -17.26 10.40 3.53
C ASP A 10 -17.01 11.61 2.60
N SER A 11 -16.04 11.52 1.69
CA SER A 11 -15.63 12.64 0.82
C SER A 11 -16.75 13.10 -0.13
N ARG A 12 -17.12 14.39 -0.07
CA ARG A 12 -18.26 14.99 -0.82
C ARG A 12 -17.87 15.80 -2.05
N THR A 13 -16.61 16.18 -2.22
CA THR A 13 -16.17 17.20 -3.19
C THR A 13 -15.32 16.64 -4.33
N ALA A 14 -15.30 17.38 -5.45
CA ALA A 14 -14.41 17.15 -6.60
C ALA A 14 -12.92 17.24 -6.23
N ALA A 15 -12.59 18.02 -5.19
CA ALA A 15 -11.34 17.84 -4.44
C ALA A 15 -11.54 16.61 -3.53
N THR A 16 -11.42 15.43 -4.12
CA THR A 16 -11.57 14.16 -3.40
C THR A 16 -10.59 14.13 -2.23
N LEU A 17 -11.06 13.79 -1.02
CA LEU A 17 -10.17 13.65 0.13
C LEU A 17 -9.33 12.38 -0.04
N HIS A 18 -8.13 12.54 -0.58
CA HIS A 18 -7.12 11.50 -0.70
C HIS A 18 -6.54 11.23 0.69
N LEU A 19 -6.68 9.99 1.17
CA LEU A 19 -6.10 9.58 2.45
C LEU A 19 -4.64 9.18 2.27
N PHE A 20 -4.38 8.27 1.34
CA PHE A 20 -3.05 7.78 1.00
C PHE A 20 -3.08 7.10 -0.39
N CYS A 21 -1.92 6.59 -0.82
CA CYS A 21 -1.72 5.97 -2.12
C CYS A 21 -1.30 4.51 -1.99
N LEU A 22 -1.80 3.66 -2.87
CA LEU A 22 -1.25 2.33 -3.10
C LEU A 22 -0.35 2.38 -4.34
N TRP A 23 0.85 1.80 -4.23
CA TRP A 23 1.81 1.67 -5.31
C TRP A 23 1.97 0.20 -5.71
N PRO A 24 2.63 -0.11 -6.84
CA PRO A 24 3.07 -1.48 -7.06
C PRO A 24 3.90 -1.98 -5.88
N GLY A 25 3.59 -3.18 -5.39
CA GLY A 25 4.08 -3.74 -4.13
C GLY A 25 3.11 -3.59 -2.94
N ASP A 26 2.06 -2.77 -3.06
CA ASP A 26 1.03 -2.58 -2.03
C ASP A 26 -0.25 -3.40 -2.31
N GLU A 27 -0.19 -4.44 -3.15
CA GLU A 27 -1.37 -5.20 -3.59
C GLU A 27 -2.10 -5.88 -2.43
N ALA A 28 -1.36 -6.30 -1.38
CA ALA A 28 -1.92 -6.97 -0.21
C ALA A 28 -2.56 -6.01 0.83
N VAL A 29 -2.56 -4.70 0.58
CA VAL A 29 -3.05 -3.70 1.54
C VAL A 29 -4.56 -3.68 1.56
N THR A 30 -5.15 -4.00 2.70
CA THR A 30 -6.61 -4.03 2.93
C THR A 30 -7.06 -3.09 4.05
N SER A 31 -6.14 -2.33 4.66
CA SER A 31 -6.39 -1.46 5.81
C SER A 31 -5.50 -0.21 5.78
N SER A 32 -5.96 0.87 6.42
CA SER A 32 -5.19 2.10 6.64
C SER A 32 -4.26 2.06 7.87
N VAL A 33 -4.22 0.95 8.62
CA VAL A 33 -3.33 0.79 9.77
C VAL A 33 -1.86 0.92 9.34
N GLY A 34 -1.08 1.72 10.07
CA GLY A 34 0.34 1.94 9.77
C GLY A 34 0.59 2.76 8.51
N ARG A 35 -0.45 3.37 7.93
CA ARG A 35 -0.33 4.31 6.82
C ARG A 35 -0.36 5.74 7.35
N ASP A 36 0.45 6.60 6.73
CA ASP A 36 0.32 8.03 6.92
C ASP A 36 -0.93 8.49 6.18
N VAL A 37 -1.98 8.77 6.95
CA VAL A 37 -3.29 9.17 6.43
C VAL A 37 -3.51 10.64 6.70
N SER A 38 -4.00 11.38 5.70
CA SER A 38 -4.35 12.80 5.86
C SER A 38 -5.41 13.05 6.94
N ARG A 39 -6.23 12.04 7.26
CA ARG A 39 -7.17 12.05 8.40
C ARG A 39 -7.51 10.63 8.84
N GLN A 40 -7.65 10.45 10.15
CA GLN A 40 -8.13 9.19 10.72
C GLN A 40 -9.66 9.04 10.53
N LEU A 41 -10.07 7.85 10.12
CA LEU A 41 -11.47 7.46 10.05
C LEU A 41 -11.78 6.48 11.18
N ALA A 42 -13.05 6.37 11.57
CA ALA A 42 -13.47 5.49 12.66
C ALA A 42 -13.20 4.00 12.39
N ARG A 43 -13.06 3.62 11.11
CA ARG A 43 -12.77 2.25 10.68
C ARG A 43 -11.59 2.26 9.72
N THR A 44 -10.73 1.25 9.84
CA THR A 44 -9.45 1.21 9.12
C THR A 44 -9.46 0.29 7.90
N GLY A 45 -10.32 -0.74 7.89
CA GLY A 45 -10.47 -1.62 6.73
C GLY A 45 -10.94 -0.84 5.49
N ILE A 46 -10.32 -1.10 4.34
CA ILE A 46 -10.65 -0.41 3.09
C ILE A 46 -11.86 -1.08 2.47
N ALA A 47 -12.93 -0.31 2.27
CA ALA A 47 -14.17 -0.80 1.71
C ALA A 47 -14.16 -0.74 0.18
N ALA A 48 -14.74 -1.77 -0.44
CA ALA A 48 -14.99 -1.81 -1.87
C ALA A 48 -16.15 -0.87 -2.24
N GLN A 49 -16.00 -0.15 -3.35
CA GLN A 49 -17.08 0.60 -3.98
C GLN A 49 -16.90 0.56 -5.50
N CYS A 50 -18.01 0.39 -6.21
CA CYS A 50 -18.01 0.23 -7.65
C CYS A 50 -18.94 1.28 -8.29
N CYS A 51 -18.72 1.56 -9.56
CA CYS A 51 -19.46 2.56 -10.30
C CYS A 51 -19.89 2.03 -11.66
N ALA A 52 -21.15 2.33 -12.04
CA ALA A 52 -21.66 2.09 -13.37
C ALA A 52 -21.10 3.16 -14.32
N SER A 53 -20.56 2.79 -15.48
CA SER A 53 -19.90 3.76 -16.35
C SER A 53 -20.86 4.75 -17.03
N ASN A 54 -22.17 4.46 -17.10
CA ASN A 54 -23.15 5.18 -17.94
C ASN A 54 -24.39 5.67 -17.18
N GLU A 55 -24.30 5.95 -15.87
CA GLU A 55 -25.44 6.41 -15.07
C GLU A 55 -25.22 7.80 -14.45
N PRO A 56 -26.29 8.63 -14.28
CA PRO A 56 -26.20 9.94 -13.63
C PRO A 56 -25.74 9.86 -12.17
N ASN A 57 -26.13 8.79 -11.46
CA ASN A 57 -25.59 8.45 -10.15
C ASN A 57 -24.98 7.05 -10.24
N PRO A 58 -23.72 6.94 -10.68
CA PRO A 58 -23.12 5.65 -11.00
C PRO A 58 -22.77 4.84 -9.76
N CYS A 59 -22.83 5.45 -8.58
CA CYS A 59 -22.26 4.89 -7.37
C CYS A 59 -23.01 3.67 -6.83
N ARG A 60 -22.25 2.59 -6.61
CA ARG A 60 -22.70 1.33 -6.03
C ARG A 60 -21.84 0.97 -4.82
N ARG A 61 -22.47 0.99 -3.64
CA ARG A 61 -21.97 0.30 -2.43
C ARG A 61 -22.78 -0.95 -2.10
N ARG A 62 -24.03 -0.96 -2.57
CA ARG A 62 -24.98 -2.06 -2.49
C ARG A 62 -25.29 -2.54 -3.90
N GLU A 63 -25.11 -3.81 -4.12
CA GLU A 63 -25.18 -4.46 -5.41
C GLU A 63 -25.71 -5.88 -5.19
N LYS A 64 -26.76 -6.25 -5.93
CA LYS A 64 -27.31 -7.59 -5.93
C LYS A 64 -27.55 -8.04 -7.36
N ASP A 65 -26.89 -9.14 -7.75
CA ASP A 65 -27.08 -9.83 -9.03
C ASP A 65 -26.90 -8.90 -10.27
N GLY A 66 -25.89 -8.04 -10.24
CA GLY A 66 -25.60 -7.03 -11.27
C GLY A 66 -26.52 -5.79 -11.25
N LYS A 67 -27.28 -5.54 -10.19
CA LYS A 67 -28.26 -4.47 -10.06
C LYS A 67 -28.09 -3.64 -8.79
N ALA A 68 -28.51 -2.38 -8.87
CA ALA A 68 -28.58 -1.48 -7.73
C ALA A 68 -29.43 -2.08 -6.60
N SER A 69 -28.91 -2.04 -5.38
CA SER A 69 -29.68 -2.42 -4.19
C SER A 69 -29.83 -1.27 -3.18
N THR A 70 -30.89 -1.34 -2.39
CA THR A 70 -31.14 -0.48 -1.24
C THR A 70 -30.89 -1.19 0.10
N SER A 71 -30.70 -2.51 0.11
CA SER A 71 -30.42 -3.30 1.32
C SER A 71 -28.93 -3.31 1.69
N ASN A 72 -28.61 -3.16 2.97
CA ASN A 72 -27.23 -3.30 3.44
C ASN A 72 -26.75 -4.75 3.54
N ASP A 73 -27.61 -5.74 3.28
CA ASP A 73 -27.18 -7.13 3.13
C ASP A 73 -26.41 -7.33 1.81
N ASP A 74 -26.66 -6.46 0.84
CA ASP A 74 -26.09 -6.50 -0.51
C ASP A 74 -24.82 -5.63 -0.61
N CYS A 75 -24.16 -5.34 0.51
CA CYS A 75 -22.96 -4.52 0.52
C CYS A 75 -21.78 -5.24 -0.14
N ILE A 76 -21.09 -4.58 -1.06
CA ILE A 76 -20.04 -5.19 -1.91
C ILE A 76 -18.92 -5.84 -1.09
N ALA A 77 -18.49 -5.18 0.00
CA ALA A 77 -17.52 -5.71 0.97
C ALA A 77 -18.17 -6.03 2.33
N GLY A 78 -19.48 -6.25 2.37
CA GLY A 78 -20.24 -6.47 3.61
C GLY A 78 -20.45 -5.20 4.45
N MET A 79 -21.27 -5.31 5.50
CA MET A 79 -21.62 -4.21 6.38
C MET A 79 -20.81 -4.26 7.68
N ASN A 80 -20.47 -3.08 8.21
CA ASN A 80 -19.87 -2.96 9.53
C ASN A 80 -20.76 -2.11 10.44
N GLN A 81 -21.79 -2.71 11.06
CA GLN A 81 -22.69 -2.03 12.00
C GLN A 81 -23.23 -2.96 13.09
N GLY A 82 -23.05 -2.59 14.37
CA GLY A 82 -23.65 -3.31 15.49
C GLY A 82 -23.28 -4.80 15.52
N SER A 83 -24.29 -5.66 15.64
CA SER A 83 -24.16 -7.13 15.61
C SER A 83 -24.00 -7.71 14.20
N THR A 84 -24.24 -6.94 13.15
CA THR A 84 -24.09 -7.37 11.75
C THR A 84 -22.72 -6.92 11.25
N GLN A 85 -21.71 -7.73 11.55
CA GLN A 85 -20.34 -7.51 11.10
C GLN A 85 -20.00 -8.53 10.00
N THR A 86 -20.48 -8.25 8.79
CA THR A 86 -20.20 -9.04 7.58
C THR A 86 -19.07 -8.44 6.76
N PHE A 87 -18.43 -7.37 7.24
CA PHE A 87 -17.37 -6.68 6.54
C PHE A 87 -16.16 -7.59 6.26
N VAL A 88 -15.79 -7.70 4.99
CA VAL A 88 -14.61 -8.43 4.53
C VAL A 88 -13.68 -7.44 3.87
N ALA A 89 -12.47 -7.30 4.43
CA ALA A 89 -11.44 -6.48 3.83
C ALA A 89 -10.90 -7.19 2.58
N MET A 90 -10.97 -6.51 1.44
CA MET A 90 -10.51 -7.04 0.15
C MET A 90 -9.25 -6.31 -0.26
N THR A 91 -8.39 -6.95 -1.05
CA THR A 91 -7.27 -6.29 -1.73
C THR A 91 -7.75 -5.39 -2.87
N TYR A 92 -6.84 -4.59 -3.42
CA TYR A 92 -7.13 -3.80 -4.61
C TYR A 92 -7.54 -4.70 -5.79
N GLY A 93 -6.78 -5.77 -6.04
CA GLY A 93 -7.05 -6.72 -7.14
C GLY A 93 -8.38 -7.45 -6.99
N GLU A 94 -8.71 -7.91 -5.77
CA GLU A 94 -10.01 -8.53 -5.48
C GLU A 94 -11.16 -7.54 -5.65
N THR A 95 -10.96 -6.28 -5.25
CA THR A 95 -11.98 -5.23 -5.43
C THR A 95 -12.23 -4.96 -6.91
N VAL A 96 -11.17 -4.86 -7.72
CA VAL A 96 -11.29 -4.73 -9.18
C VAL A 96 -12.07 -5.91 -9.77
N ALA A 97 -11.66 -7.14 -9.44
CA ALA A 97 -12.33 -8.35 -9.93
C ALA A 97 -13.80 -8.40 -9.51
N LYS A 98 -14.11 -7.98 -8.27
CA LYS A 98 -15.48 -7.91 -7.74
C LYS A 98 -16.31 -6.92 -8.55
N CYS A 99 -15.83 -5.68 -8.74
CA CYS A 99 -16.53 -4.69 -9.58
C CYS A 99 -16.77 -5.23 -11.00
N THR A 100 -15.74 -5.80 -11.63
CA THR A 100 -15.83 -6.33 -13.00
C THR A 100 -16.83 -7.49 -13.09
N SER A 101 -16.90 -8.37 -12.08
CA SER A 101 -17.88 -9.47 -12.06
C SER A 101 -19.34 -9.01 -12.05
N MET A 102 -19.58 -7.74 -11.73
CA MET A 102 -20.89 -7.10 -11.66
C MET A 102 -21.09 -6.10 -12.83
N ASP A 103 -20.22 -6.13 -13.85
CA ASP A 103 -20.16 -5.18 -14.97
C ASP A 103 -19.99 -3.71 -14.53
N LEU A 104 -19.26 -3.51 -13.42
CA LEU A 104 -18.93 -2.21 -12.87
C LEU A 104 -17.42 -1.94 -12.92
N VAL A 105 -17.06 -0.68 -12.73
CA VAL A 105 -15.66 -0.22 -12.62
C VAL A 105 -15.39 0.34 -11.23
N LEU A 106 -14.11 0.56 -10.89
CA LEU A 106 -13.77 1.34 -9.71
C LEU A 106 -14.24 2.80 -9.87
N CYS A 107 -14.74 3.38 -8.79
CA CYS A 107 -15.24 4.73 -8.81
C CYS A 107 -14.13 5.79 -8.90
N GLY A 108 -14.36 6.83 -9.71
CA GLY A 108 -13.55 8.05 -9.74
C GLY A 108 -13.86 9.03 -8.61
N GLN A 109 -14.67 8.65 -7.62
CA GLN A 109 -15.07 9.47 -6.48
C GLN A 109 -15.47 8.59 -5.30
N SER A 110 -15.58 9.17 -4.11
CA SER A 110 -16.24 8.48 -3.00
C SER A 110 -17.75 8.40 -3.25
N CYS A 111 -18.33 7.22 -3.04
CA CYS A 111 -19.78 7.02 -3.10
C CYS A 111 -20.48 7.44 -1.80
N TRP A 112 -20.20 8.67 -1.39
CA TRP A 112 -20.70 9.27 -0.15
C TRP A 112 -22.21 9.04 0.02
N ASN A 113 -22.61 8.66 1.23
CA ASN A 113 -24.00 8.44 1.62
C ASN A 113 -24.76 7.34 0.85
N GLN A 114 -24.06 6.45 0.13
CA GLN A 114 -24.69 5.30 -0.54
C GLN A 114 -24.84 4.06 0.37
N GLY A 115 -24.76 4.23 1.70
CA GLY A 115 -24.98 3.16 2.70
C GLY A 115 -23.74 2.33 3.07
N CYS A 116 -24.00 1.12 3.60
CA CYS A 116 -23.02 0.14 4.08
C CYS A 116 -22.10 0.62 5.22
N MET A 117 -22.38 1.79 5.79
CA MET A 117 -21.49 2.51 6.72
C MET A 117 -20.10 2.84 6.14
N TYR A 118 -19.89 2.75 4.83
CA TYR A 118 -18.58 3.00 4.22
C TYR A 118 -18.13 4.45 4.32
N ASN A 119 -19.00 5.39 4.71
CA ASN A 119 -18.57 6.74 5.09
C ASN A 119 -17.53 6.75 6.22
N LEU A 120 -17.53 5.71 7.07
CA LEU A 120 -16.61 5.58 8.19
C LEU A 120 -15.32 4.83 7.83
N HIS A 121 -15.20 4.37 6.57
CA HIS A 121 -14.08 3.59 6.06
C HIS A 121 -13.28 4.37 5.01
N PRO A 122 -11.98 4.09 4.85
CA PRO A 122 -11.30 4.35 3.60
C PRO A 122 -11.96 3.53 2.47
N VAL A 123 -11.93 4.02 1.24
CA VAL A 123 -12.51 3.34 0.08
C VAL A 123 -11.53 3.24 -1.09
N TYR A 124 -11.56 2.11 -1.79
CA TYR A 124 -10.83 1.96 -3.05
C TYR A 124 -11.39 2.90 -4.13
N SER A 125 -10.51 3.37 -5.02
CA SER A 125 -10.90 4.22 -6.14
C SER A 125 -10.11 3.89 -7.40
N GLY A 126 -10.67 4.33 -8.54
CA GLY A 126 -10.01 4.32 -9.84
C GLY A 126 -9.23 5.60 -10.12
N LEU A 127 -9.07 6.49 -9.13
CA LEU A 127 -8.32 7.73 -9.31
C LEU A 127 -6.82 7.47 -9.23
N PRO A 128 -6.03 8.10 -10.12
CA PRO A 128 -4.59 8.11 -9.97
C PRO A 128 -4.18 8.90 -8.73
N CYS A 129 -3.04 8.56 -8.16
CA CYS A 129 -2.45 9.35 -7.10
C CYS A 129 -2.13 10.79 -7.54
N PRO A 130 -2.45 11.81 -6.73
CA PRO A 130 -2.25 13.22 -7.08
C PRO A 130 -0.78 13.64 -7.10
N SER A 131 0.10 12.84 -6.51
CA SER A 131 1.56 13.03 -6.57
C SER A 131 2.19 11.76 -7.13
N ALA A 132 3.06 11.89 -8.13
CA ALA A 132 3.99 10.81 -8.47
C ALA A 132 4.80 10.47 -7.21
N LYS A 133 5.08 9.18 -6.97
CA LYS A 133 5.92 8.75 -5.85
C LYS A 133 7.18 9.61 -5.91
N MET A 134 7.38 10.50 -4.92
CA MET A 134 8.63 11.23 -4.85
C MET A 134 9.70 10.15 -4.86
N PRO A 135 10.68 10.19 -5.79
CA PRO A 135 11.81 9.29 -5.67
C PRO A 135 12.34 9.45 -4.24
N PRO A 136 12.71 8.35 -3.56
CA PRO A 136 13.34 8.46 -2.25
C PRO A 136 14.44 9.52 -2.36
N PRO A 137 14.61 10.41 -1.36
CA PRO A 137 15.65 11.41 -1.41
C PRO A 137 16.93 10.68 -1.79
N THR A 138 17.54 11.05 -2.92
CA THR A 138 18.82 10.50 -3.34
C THR A 138 19.78 10.79 -2.20
N LEU A 139 20.11 9.76 -1.42
CA LEU A 139 21.20 9.87 -0.48
C LEU A 139 22.41 10.34 -1.28
N PRO A 140 23.15 11.36 -0.81
CA PRO A 140 24.41 11.69 -1.45
C PRO A 140 25.24 10.41 -1.56
N PRO A 141 25.97 10.20 -2.68
CA PRO A 141 26.85 9.06 -2.78
C PRO A 141 27.76 9.04 -1.55
N PRO A 142 28.00 7.86 -0.93
CA PRO A 142 28.94 7.78 0.17
C PRO A 142 30.27 8.43 -0.26
N PRO A 143 30.94 9.19 0.63
CA PRO A 143 32.23 9.77 0.30
C PRO A 143 33.14 8.66 -0.23
N SER A 144 33.84 8.93 -1.33
CA SER A 144 34.78 7.99 -1.92
C SER A 144 35.69 7.45 -0.81
N PRO A 145 35.90 6.12 -0.73
CA PRO A 145 36.85 5.59 0.24
C PRO A 145 38.21 6.27 0.03
N PRO A 146 38.92 6.64 1.11
CA PRO A 146 40.24 7.22 0.99
C PRO A 146 41.12 6.27 0.17
N SER A 147 41.93 6.85 -0.73
CA SER A 147 42.90 6.09 -1.51
C SER A 147 43.70 5.19 -0.60
N LEU A 148 43.69 3.88 -0.88
CA LEU A 148 44.49 2.93 -0.13
C LEU A 148 45.96 3.38 -0.19
N PRO A 149 46.68 3.43 0.94
CA PRO A 149 48.11 3.65 0.92
C PRO A 149 48.77 2.56 0.06
N PRO A 150 49.90 2.87 -0.60
CA PRO A 150 50.63 1.88 -1.38
C PRO A 150 50.96 0.66 -0.50
N PRO A 151 50.91 -0.56 -1.06
CA PRO A 151 51.32 -1.75 -0.34
C PRO A 151 52.73 -1.57 0.21
N VAL A 152 52.90 -1.78 1.52
CA VAL A 152 54.24 -1.77 2.12
C VAL A 152 55.01 -2.97 1.56
N PRO A 153 56.22 -2.80 1.03
CA PRO A 153 57.01 -3.91 0.52
C PRO A 153 57.36 -4.88 1.65
N ILE A 154 57.23 -6.18 1.36
CA ILE A 154 57.68 -7.25 2.24
C ILE A 154 59.22 -7.17 2.32
N PRO A 155 59.84 -7.27 3.52
CA PRO A 155 61.28 -7.31 3.66
C PRO A 155 61.92 -8.42 2.81
N ALA A 156 63.06 -8.12 2.20
CA ALA A 156 63.82 -9.11 1.41
C ALA A 156 64.27 -10.34 2.23
N SER A 157 64.30 -10.20 3.56
CA SER A 157 64.58 -11.30 4.51
C SER A 157 63.40 -12.26 4.71
N GLY A 158 62.22 -11.98 4.15
CA GLY A 158 60.99 -12.69 4.45
C GLY A 158 60.39 -12.32 5.81
N LEU A 159 59.16 -12.75 6.05
CA LEU A 159 58.42 -12.57 7.29
C LEU A 159 57.93 -13.95 7.77
N ALA A 160 58.08 -14.24 9.07
CA ALA A 160 57.55 -15.45 9.67
C ALA A 160 56.09 -15.24 10.12
N ILE A 161 55.20 -16.17 9.77
CA ILE A 161 53.81 -16.18 10.24
C ILE A 161 53.74 -17.00 11.53
N LEU A 162 53.20 -16.41 12.60
CA LEU A 162 53.02 -17.07 13.89
C LEU A 162 51.58 -17.54 14.06
N ALA A 163 51.40 -18.71 14.68
CA ALA A 163 50.07 -19.22 15.05
C ALA A 163 49.48 -18.37 16.19
N GLY A 164 48.23 -17.92 16.03
CA GLY A 164 47.56 -16.99 16.95
C GLY A 164 47.27 -17.55 18.35
N ASP A 165 47.46 -18.86 18.55
CA ASP A 165 47.27 -19.59 19.81
C ASP A 165 48.60 -20.05 20.45
N SER A 166 49.76 -19.74 19.85
CA SER A 166 51.06 -20.17 20.38
C SER A 166 51.66 -19.18 21.38
N ARG A 167 52.07 -19.68 22.55
CA ARG A 167 52.78 -18.92 23.61
C ARG A 167 54.30 -18.93 23.45
N THR A 168 54.84 -19.62 22.45
CA THR A 168 56.28 -19.75 22.21
C THR A 168 56.59 -19.73 20.72
N ALA A 169 57.59 -18.94 20.31
CA ALA A 169 58.10 -18.87 18.95
C ALA A 169 58.94 -20.13 18.63
N ALA A 170 58.28 -21.28 18.51
CA ALA A 170 58.88 -22.47 17.93
C ALA A 170 58.56 -22.47 16.43
N THR A 171 59.59 -22.32 15.61
CA THR A 171 59.52 -22.36 14.15
C THR A 171 58.93 -23.71 13.71
N LEU A 172 57.76 -23.71 13.09
CA LEU A 172 57.21 -24.89 12.44
C LEU A 172 58.08 -25.18 11.21
N HIS A 173 58.90 -26.22 11.25
CA HIS A 173 59.53 -26.77 10.05
C HIS A 173 58.48 -27.60 9.31
N LEU A 174 58.09 -27.12 8.11
CA LEU A 174 57.39 -27.91 7.09
C LEU A 174 58.31 -29.00 6.53
#